data_AF-A0A8S4GGN6-F1
#
_entry.id   AF-A0A8S4GGN6-F1
#
_cell.length_a   1.000
_cell.length_b   1.000
_cell.length_c   1.000
_cell.angle_alpha   90.00
_cell.angle_beta   90.00
_cell.angle_gamma   90.00
#
_symmetry.space_group_name_H-M   'P 1'
#
loop_
_entity.id
_entity.type
_entity.pdbx_description
1 polymer ?
#
loop_
_entity_poly.entity_id
_entity_poly.type
_entity_poly.pdbx_seq_one_letter_code
_entity_poly.pdbx_strand_id
1 'polypeptide(L)'
;MKEFSIKDIPDFSRKDRIVVVGVIGKSEYEYPNKTTPLLPSVDCDEIGIKCYWDERSNILYLHATTYLDAKQLTELACNLEEASKVSEKDADDAHWLVASGDLASESCKIFALIFHLCHIVVLSSPSPVFDLGYLQLFKAIDAYRNELLPQTTEALASSGAGGTWDSHGRTCCPRLLFHFHRAPRQLRRNPAALKRLEHSVEDQLYFILRKARIITNVCAKSLFAIPKNEEFVYINADDAAGRARDVASLLQGLIHLCSGVPQEPPCDRLQNKTCKIAANKKKNVRSVGFMK
;
A
#
# COMPACT_ATOMS: atom_id res chain seq x y z
N MET A 1 18.33 -9.57 -0.53
CA MET A 1 16.98 -9.99 -0.96
C MET A 1 17.16 -10.85 -2.20
N LYS A 2 16.37 -11.92 -2.36
CA LYS A 2 16.35 -12.67 -3.63
C LYS A 2 15.35 -11.97 -4.56
N GLU A 3 15.76 -11.66 -5.79
CA GLU A 3 14.89 -11.11 -6.83
C GLU A 3 14.48 -12.22 -7.80
N PHE A 4 13.20 -12.26 -8.17
CA PHE A 4 12.68 -13.14 -9.22
C PHE A 4 11.45 -12.54 -9.88
N SER A 5 11.11 -13.03 -11.07
CA SER A 5 9.89 -12.62 -11.78
C SER A 5 8.69 -13.43 -11.30
N ILE A 6 7.49 -12.84 -11.31
CA ILE A 6 6.27 -13.59 -10.97
C ILE A 6 5.99 -14.76 -11.94
N LYS A 7 6.58 -14.73 -13.14
CA LYS A 7 6.45 -15.79 -14.15
C LYS A 7 7.35 -17.00 -13.87
N ASP A 8 8.41 -16.82 -13.07
CA ASP A 8 9.39 -17.84 -12.74
C ASP A 8 9.67 -17.80 -11.23
N ILE A 9 8.85 -18.52 -10.47
CA ILE A 9 8.90 -18.54 -9.01
C ILE A 9 9.80 -19.71 -8.58
N PRO A 10 11.03 -19.45 -8.07
CA PRO A 10 11.87 -20.50 -7.53
C PRO A 10 11.33 -21.00 -6.19
N ASP A 11 11.79 -22.16 -5.72
CA ASP A 11 11.59 -22.57 -4.32
C ASP A 11 12.30 -21.58 -3.38
N PHE A 12 11.57 -20.54 -2.95
CA PHE A 12 12.16 -19.41 -2.24
C PHE A 12 12.08 -19.53 -0.72
N SER A 13 11.15 -20.34 -0.19
CA SER A 13 10.93 -20.48 1.25
C SER A 13 10.32 -21.84 1.63
N ARG A 14 10.75 -22.38 2.77
CA ARG A 14 10.11 -23.51 3.46
C ARG A 14 9.35 -23.08 4.72
N LYS A 15 9.13 -21.77 4.90
CA LYS A 15 8.48 -21.21 6.09
C LYS A 15 6.96 -21.23 5.93
N ASP A 16 6.26 -21.58 7.01
CA ASP A 16 4.80 -21.76 7.03
C ASP A 16 4.01 -20.44 6.95
N ARG A 17 4.63 -19.29 7.25
CA ARG A 17 3.96 -17.98 7.28
C ARG A 17 4.76 -16.94 6.52
N ILE A 18 4.09 -16.32 5.55
CA ILE A 18 4.66 -15.31 4.66
C ILE A 18 3.67 -14.14 4.60
N VAL A 19 4.17 -12.91 4.71
CA VAL A 19 3.38 -11.72 4.45
C VAL A 19 3.74 -11.17 3.09
N VAL A 20 2.72 -10.95 2.25
CA VAL A 20 2.87 -10.43 0.89
C VAL A 20 2.51 -8.96 0.87
N VAL A 21 3.45 -8.11 0.47
CA VAL A 21 3.32 -6.65 0.39
C VAL A 21 3.44 -6.20 -1.06
N GLY A 22 2.37 -5.65 -1.63
CA GLY A 22 2.37 -5.08 -2.96
C GLY A 22 2.79 -3.62 -2.94
N VAL A 23 3.62 -3.19 -3.88
CA VAL A 23 3.97 -1.78 -4.08
C VAL A 23 3.53 -1.36 -5.48
N ILE A 24 2.61 -0.38 -5.50
CA ILE A 24 1.99 0.16 -6.70
C ILE A 24 2.13 1.69 -6.67
N GLY A 25 1.96 2.36 -7.80
CA GLY A 25 2.05 3.82 -7.81
C GLY A 25 2.67 4.40 -9.08
N LYS A 26 3.06 5.67 -8.96
CA LYS A 26 3.81 6.45 -9.95
C LYS A 26 5.24 6.60 -9.48
N SER A 27 6.20 6.45 -10.37
CA SER A 27 7.60 6.85 -10.15
C SER A 27 7.91 8.18 -10.82
N GLU A 28 8.90 8.91 -10.29
CA GLU A 28 9.51 10.03 -11.03
C GLU A 28 10.47 9.48 -12.09
N TYR A 29 10.83 10.30 -13.08
CA TYR A 29 11.78 9.89 -14.13
C TYR A 29 13.20 9.72 -13.56
N GLU A 30 13.66 10.67 -12.73
CA GLU A 30 14.98 10.64 -12.10
C GLU A 30 15.08 9.60 -10.97
N TYR A 31 13.93 9.22 -10.39
CA TYR A 31 13.82 8.25 -9.30
C TYR A 31 12.79 7.18 -9.67
N PRO A 32 13.18 6.16 -10.48
CA PRO A 32 12.28 5.11 -10.93
C PRO A 32 11.80 4.20 -9.79
N ASN A 33 12.44 4.31 -8.63
CA ASN A 33 12.11 3.50 -7.48
C ASN A 33 10.88 4.05 -6.72
N LYS A 34 9.72 3.42 -6.92
CA LYS A 34 8.50 3.68 -6.12
C LYS A 34 8.69 3.38 -4.64
N THR A 35 9.69 2.56 -4.33
CA THR A 35 9.80 1.90 -3.05
C THR A 35 10.81 2.57 -2.12
N THR A 36 11.62 3.54 -2.55
CA THR A 36 12.61 4.16 -1.65
C THR A 36 11.91 4.73 -0.40
N PRO A 37 12.20 4.22 0.81
CA PRO A 37 13.39 3.45 1.23
C PRO A 37 13.26 1.91 1.40
N LEU A 38 12.10 1.30 1.12
CA LEU A 38 11.76 -0.11 1.35
C LEU A 38 12.58 -1.13 0.54
N LEU A 39 12.88 -0.87 -0.75
CA LEU A 39 13.74 -1.74 -1.54
C LEU A 39 14.95 -0.96 -2.08
N PRO A 40 16.16 -1.52 -1.99
CA PRO A 40 17.33 -0.96 -2.64
C PRO A 40 17.20 -1.13 -4.15
N SER A 41 17.27 -0.01 -4.88
CA SER A 41 17.36 0.12 -6.35
C SER A 41 16.65 -0.97 -7.18
N VAL A 42 15.45 -0.66 -7.65
CA VAL A 42 14.71 -1.53 -8.58
C VAL A 42 15.02 -1.11 -10.01
N ASP A 43 15.70 -1.97 -10.76
CA ASP A 43 15.85 -1.79 -12.21
C ASP A 43 14.50 -2.06 -12.87
N CYS A 44 13.86 -1.03 -13.43
CA CYS A 44 12.55 -1.12 -14.05
C CYS A 44 12.70 -1.08 -15.58
N ASP A 45 12.99 -2.21 -16.21
CA ASP A 45 13.16 -2.24 -17.67
C ASP A 45 11.88 -2.67 -18.41
N GLU A 46 11.05 -3.51 -17.80
CA GLU A 46 9.80 -3.99 -18.41
C GLU A 46 8.59 -3.79 -17.50
N ILE A 47 7.42 -3.63 -18.13
CA ILE A 47 6.12 -3.64 -17.46
C ILE A 47 5.87 -5.04 -16.90
N GLY A 48 5.54 -5.11 -15.61
CA GLY A 48 5.38 -6.39 -14.93
C GLY A 48 5.47 -6.30 -13.41
N ILE A 49 5.58 -7.47 -12.80
CA ILE A 49 5.72 -7.62 -11.34
C ILE A 49 7.07 -8.25 -11.05
N LYS A 50 7.91 -7.50 -10.33
CA LYS A 50 9.17 -7.98 -9.76
C LYS A 50 8.96 -8.38 -8.31
N CYS A 51 9.41 -9.58 -7.96
CA CYS A 51 9.26 -10.14 -6.62
C CYS A 51 10.59 -10.02 -5.87
N TYR A 52 10.55 -9.48 -4.65
CA TYR A 52 11.70 -9.40 -3.76
C TYR A 52 11.40 -10.16 -2.47
N TRP A 53 12.16 -11.22 -2.22
CA TRP A 53 12.05 -12.01 -1.00
C TRP A 53 13.05 -11.53 0.04
N ASP A 54 12.52 -11.12 1.20
CA ASP A 54 13.28 -10.91 2.42
C ASP A 54 13.08 -12.05 3.41
N GLU A 55 14.09 -12.91 3.49
CA GLU A 55 14.10 -14.07 4.36
C GLU A 55 14.15 -13.71 5.86
N ARG A 56 14.67 -12.52 6.22
CA ARG A 56 14.79 -12.11 7.62
C ARG A 56 13.45 -11.73 8.22
N SER A 57 12.67 -10.95 7.48
CA SER A 57 11.35 -10.49 7.93
C SER A 57 10.19 -11.38 7.44
N ASN A 58 10.45 -12.40 6.62
CA ASN A 58 9.44 -13.26 5.99
C ASN A 58 8.45 -12.48 5.11
N ILE A 59 8.96 -11.47 4.41
CA ILE A 59 8.15 -10.58 3.59
C ILE A 59 8.48 -10.83 2.13
N LEU A 60 7.43 -11.06 1.34
CA LEU A 60 7.49 -11.04 -0.10
C LEU A 60 6.98 -9.70 -0.61
N TYR A 61 7.87 -8.89 -1.17
CA TYR A 61 7.50 -7.64 -1.82
C TYR A 61 7.21 -7.87 -3.30
N LEU A 62 6.06 -7.38 -3.77
CA LEU A 62 5.67 -7.41 -5.17
C LEU A 62 5.72 -5.97 -5.69
N HIS A 63 6.75 -5.63 -6.46
CA HIS A 63 6.90 -4.32 -7.07
C HIS A 63 6.27 -4.29 -8.46
N ALA A 64 5.25 -3.45 -8.64
CA ALA A 64 4.60 -3.26 -9.94
C ALA A 64 5.30 -2.16 -10.74
N THR A 65 5.85 -2.50 -11.89
CA THR A 65 6.25 -1.54 -12.91
C THR A 65 5.11 -1.44 -13.93
N THR A 66 4.59 -0.24 -14.14
CA THR A 66 3.38 -0.01 -14.96
C THR A 66 3.53 1.21 -15.85
N TYR A 67 2.56 1.43 -16.75
CA TYR A 67 2.54 2.62 -17.62
C TYR A 67 2.50 3.96 -16.87
N LEU A 68 2.17 3.95 -15.58
CA LEU A 68 2.16 5.13 -14.72
C LEU A 68 3.58 5.61 -14.36
N ASP A 69 4.60 4.85 -14.74
CA ASP A 69 6.00 5.19 -14.50
C ASP A 69 6.56 6.04 -15.62
N ALA A 70 7.17 7.16 -15.22
CA ALA A 70 7.69 8.13 -16.18
C ALA A 70 8.74 7.53 -17.12
N LYS A 71 9.54 6.56 -16.65
CA LYS A 71 10.52 5.85 -17.50
C LYS A 71 9.82 5.10 -18.65
N GLN A 72 8.82 4.30 -18.33
CA GLN A 72 8.06 3.50 -19.30
C GLN A 72 7.28 4.39 -20.29
N LEU A 73 6.69 5.48 -19.80
CA LEU A 73 6.03 6.46 -20.66
C LEU A 73 7.00 7.14 -21.62
N THR A 74 8.22 7.45 -21.16
CA THR A 74 9.26 8.09 -21.98
C THR A 74 9.78 7.11 -23.03
N GLU A 75 10.01 5.85 -22.66
CA GLU A 75 10.41 4.80 -23.61
C GLU A 75 9.35 4.60 -24.69
N LEU A 76 8.07 4.53 -24.32
CA LEU A 76 6.97 4.47 -25.29
C LEU A 76 6.96 5.72 -26.19
N ALA A 77 7.10 6.93 -25.64
CA ALA A 77 7.13 8.16 -26.43
C ALA A 77 8.34 8.22 -27.39
N CYS A 78 9.49 7.66 -27.02
CA CYS A 78 10.66 7.56 -27.88
C CYS A 78 10.49 6.51 -28.99
N ASN A 79 9.78 5.41 -28.71
CA ASN A 79 9.58 4.31 -29.66
C ASN A 79 8.43 4.58 -30.65
N LEU A 80 7.48 5.44 -30.28
CA LEU A 80 6.39 5.89 -31.15
C LEU A 80 6.87 7.00 -32.09
N GLU A 81 7.65 6.67 -33.11
CA GLU A 81 7.95 7.59 -34.21
C GLU A 81 6.77 7.66 -35.19
N GLU A 82 6.15 8.85 -35.34
CA GLU A 82 5.15 9.18 -36.38
C GLU A 82 5.64 8.88 -37.82
N ALA A 83 6.96 8.75 -38.01
CA ALA A 83 7.61 8.56 -39.30
C ALA A 83 7.86 7.08 -39.68
N SER A 84 7.47 6.13 -38.83
CA SER A 84 7.56 4.72 -39.14
C SER A 84 6.61 4.40 -40.31
N LYS A 85 7.19 4.14 -41.49
CA LYS A 85 6.47 3.76 -42.71
C LYS A 85 5.88 2.36 -42.55
N VAL A 86 4.85 2.23 -41.75
CA VAL A 86 4.13 0.96 -41.58
C VAL A 86 2.85 1.00 -42.40
N SER A 87 2.47 -0.14 -42.97
CA SER A 87 1.32 -0.30 -43.86
C SER A 87 0.04 0.20 -43.17
N GLU A 88 -1.00 0.60 -43.92
CA GLU A 88 -2.24 1.22 -43.38
C GLU A 88 -2.90 0.44 -42.22
N LYS A 89 -2.62 -0.87 -42.05
CA LYS A 89 -3.09 -1.67 -40.92
C LYS A 89 -2.25 -1.56 -39.64
N ASP A 90 -0.95 -1.29 -39.76
CA ASP A 90 -0.03 -1.18 -38.63
C ASP A 90 0.11 0.28 -38.14
N ALA A 91 -0.37 1.24 -38.95
CA ALA A 91 -0.44 2.65 -38.59
C ALA A 91 -1.46 2.91 -37.46
N ASP A 92 -2.53 2.11 -37.39
CA ASP A 92 -3.52 2.18 -36.33
C ASP A 92 -2.96 1.66 -34.99
N ASP A 93 -2.12 0.62 -35.00
CA ASP A 93 -1.46 0.06 -33.81
C ASP A 93 -0.32 0.98 -33.30
N ALA A 94 0.31 1.74 -34.19
CA ALA A 94 1.30 2.77 -33.85
C ALA A 94 0.66 4.08 -33.33
N HIS A 95 -0.67 4.18 -33.31
CA HIS A 95 -1.35 5.35 -32.79
C HIS A 95 -1.24 5.39 -31.26
N TRP A 96 -0.76 6.52 -30.72
CA TRP A 96 -0.58 6.73 -29.28
C TRP A 96 -1.77 6.27 -28.43
N LEU A 97 -3.02 6.50 -28.87
CA LEU A 97 -4.21 6.08 -28.10
C LEU A 97 -4.35 4.56 -27.98
N VAL A 98 -3.97 3.82 -29.02
CA VAL A 98 -4.05 2.34 -29.02
C VAL A 98 -2.93 1.79 -28.15
N ALA A 99 -1.69 2.19 -28.41
CA ALA A 99 -0.53 1.76 -27.65
C ALA A 99 -0.65 2.11 -26.15
N SER A 100 -1.08 3.34 -25.80
CA SER A 100 -1.31 3.72 -24.41
C SER A 100 -2.50 3.00 -23.78
N GLY A 101 -3.54 2.68 -24.56
CA GLY A 101 -4.70 1.90 -24.12
C GLY A 101 -4.32 0.47 -23.75
N ASP A 102 -3.48 -0.18 -24.55
CA ASP A 102 -3.00 -1.54 -24.30
C ASP A 102 -2.12 -1.59 -23.04
N LEU A 103 -1.20 -0.62 -22.88
CA LEU A 103 -0.39 -0.52 -21.66
C LEU A 103 -1.24 -0.25 -20.41
N ALA A 104 -2.29 0.57 -20.53
CA ALA A 104 -3.21 0.83 -19.43
C ALA A 104 -4.01 -0.44 -19.07
N SER A 105 -4.42 -1.22 -20.05
CA SER A 105 -5.09 -2.52 -19.88
C SER A 105 -4.17 -3.53 -19.18
N GLU A 106 -2.92 -3.67 -19.63
CA GLU A 106 -1.93 -4.54 -18.99
C GLU A 106 -1.67 -4.13 -17.54
N SER A 107 -1.55 -2.84 -17.29
CA SER A 107 -1.34 -2.31 -15.94
C SER A 107 -2.54 -2.55 -15.02
N CYS A 108 -3.77 -2.51 -15.56
CA CYS A 108 -4.97 -2.88 -14.82
C CYS A 108 -4.93 -4.35 -14.38
N LYS A 109 -4.50 -5.26 -15.27
CA LYS A 109 -4.31 -6.69 -14.96
C LYS A 109 -3.27 -6.90 -13.86
N ILE A 110 -2.14 -6.19 -13.94
CA ILE A 110 -1.08 -6.22 -12.92
C ILE A 110 -1.62 -5.76 -11.56
N PHE A 111 -2.34 -4.63 -11.51
CA PHE A 111 -2.92 -4.16 -10.26
C PHE A 111 -3.97 -5.13 -9.71
N ALA A 112 -4.84 -5.67 -10.57
CA ALA A 112 -5.81 -6.68 -10.16
C ALA A 112 -5.10 -7.86 -9.50
N LEU A 113 -4.05 -8.41 -10.12
CA LEU A 113 -3.30 -9.54 -9.55
C LEU A 113 -2.68 -9.21 -8.18
N ILE A 114 -2.12 -8.01 -8.02
CA ILE A 114 -1.59 -7.55 -6.73
C ILE A 114 -2.67 -7.47 -5.66
N PHE A 115 -3.85 -6.93 -5.98
CA PHE A 115 -4.98 -6.88 -5.05
C PHE A 115 -5.57 -8.26 -4.71
N HIS A 116 -5.31 -9.29 -5.53
CA HIS A 116 -5.73 -10.67 -5.25
C HIS A 116 -4.76 -11.42 -4.33
N LEU A 117 -3.46 -11.14 -4.44
CA LEU A 117 -2.41 -11.90 -3.76
C LEU A 117 -1.90 -11.23 -2.46
N CYS A 118 -1.97 -9.91 -2.36
CA CYS A 118 -1.32 -9.17 -1.27
C CYS A 118 -2.16 -9.07 0.00
N HIS A 119 -1.49 -8.96 1.15
CA HIS A 119 -2.08 -8.61 2.44
C HIS A 119 -2.09 -7.10 2.68
N ILE A 120 -1.02 -6.44 2.22
CA ILE A 120 -0.82 -5.00 2.35
C ILE A 120 -0.43 -4.49 0.97
N VAL A 121 -0.99 -3.36 0.57
CA VAL A 121 -0.65 -2.67 -0.68
C VAL A 121 -0.23 -1.25 -0.34
N VAL A 122 0.92 -0.82 -0.83
CA VAL A 122 1.44 0.54 -0.67
C VAL A 122 1.30 1.26 -2.01
N LEU A 123 0.50 2.34 -2.02
CA LEU A 123 0.37 3.25 -3.15
C LEU A 123 1.36 4.40 -3.00
N SER A 124 2.41 4.40 -3.82
CA SER A 124 3.43 5.43 -3.86
C SER A 124 3.07 6.52 -4.86
N SER A 125 3.14 7.78 -4.43
CA SER A 125 2.95 8.96 -5.28
C SER A 125 4.11 9.94 -5.04
N PRO A 126 4.69 10.52 -6.11
CA PRO A 126 5.75 11.51 -5.97
C PRO A 126 5.23 12.85 -5.41
N SER A 127 3.97 13.20 -5.72
CA SER A 127 3.33 14.43 -5.28
C SER A 127 2.64 14.24 -3.93
N PRO A 128 2.66 15.23 -3.01
CA PRO A 128 1.91 15.20 -1.75
C PRO A 128 0.39 15.31 -1.90
N VAL A 129 -0.11 15.39 -3.13
CA VAL A 129 -1.53 15.48 -3.46
C VAL A 129 -1.99 14.15 -4.04
N PHE A 130 -3.12 13.65 -3.54
CA PHE A 130 -3.74 12.45 -4.07
C PHE A 130 -4.31 12.69 -5.47
N ASP A 131 -3.93 11.83 -6.42
CA ASP A 131 -4.46 11.87 -7.78
C ASP A 131 -5.84 11.20 -7.86
N LEU A 132 -6.85 11.98 -8.24
CA LEU A 132 -8.22 11.52 -8.42
C LEU A 132 -8.36 10.52 -9.58
N GLY A 133 -7.40 10.44 -10.51
CA GLY A 133 -7.34 9.43 -11.56
C GLY A 133 -7.33 8.00 -11.01
N TYR A 134 -6.73 7.79 -9.83
CA TYR A 134 -6.77 6.49 -9.14
C TYR A 134 -8.19 6.06 -8.79
N LEU A 135 -9.14 6.98 -8.62
CA LEU A 135 -10.53 6.60 -8.33
C LEU A 135 -11.17 5.86 -9.49
N GLN A 136 -10.89 6.29 -10.74
CA GLN A 136 -11.39 5.60 -11.92
C GLN A 136 -10.68 4.27 -12.13
N LEU A 137 -9.36 4.26 -11.90
CA LEU A 137 -8.58 3.03 -11.97
C LEU A 137 -9.06 1.99 -10.94
N PHE A 138 -9.30 2.37 -9.69
CA PHE A 138 -9.82 1.45 -8.67
C PHE A 138 -11.20 0.90 -9.02
N LYS A 139 -12.08 1.72 -9.62
CA LYS A 139 -13.38 1.24 -10.10
C LYS A 139 -13.24 0.28 -11.27
N ALA A 140 -12.34 0.56 -12.20
CA ALA A 140 -12.06 -0.32 -13.34
C ALA A 140 -11.49 -1.66 -12.86
N ILE A 141 -10.55 -1.65 -11.91
CA ILE A 141 -9.98 -2.87 -11.32
C ILE A 141 -11.06 -3.66 -10.57
N ASP A 142 -11.93 -3.00 -9.81
CA ASP A 142 -13.00 -3.68 -9.09
C ASP A 142 -14.04 -4.29 -10.03
N ALA A 143 -14.39 -3.60 -11.13
CA ALA A 143 -15.24 -4.15 -12.18
C ALA A 143 -14.60 -5.37 -12.84
N TYR A 144 -13.34 -5.26 -13.25
CA TYR A 144 -12.57 -6.35 -13.86
C TYR A 144 -12.46 -7.57 -12.92
N ARG A 145 -12.22 -7.32 -11.63
CA ARG A 145 -12.22 -8.37 -10.60
C ARG A 145 -13.55 -9.10 -10.53
N ASN A 146 -14.67 -8.37 -10.52
CA ASN A 146 -16.00 -8.98 -10.41
C ASN A 146 -16.35 -9.82 -11.65
N GLU A 147 -15.86 -9.44 -12.83
CA GLU A 147 -15.99 -10.20 -14.07
C GLU A 147 -15.18 -11.51 -14.02
N LEU A 148 -13.96 -11.47 -13.48
CA LEU A 148 -13.08 -12.64 -13.38
C LEU A 148 -13.41 -13.55 -12.19
N LEU A 149 -14.17 -13.07 -11.20
CA LEU A 149 -14.47 -13.80 -9.97
C LEU A 149 -14.85 -15.29 -10.15
N PRO A 150 -15.75 -15.68 -11.08
CA PRO A 150 -16.07 -17.10 -11.25
C PRO A 150 -14.87 -17.93 -11.71
N GLN A 151 -14.10 -17.43 -12.68
CA GLN A 151 -12.93 -18.12 -13.22
C GLN A 151 -11.82 -18.22 -12.17
N THR A 152 -11.56 -17.13 -11.43
CA THR A 152 -10.55 -17.11 -10.38
C THR A 152 -10.93 -18.05 -9.23
N THR A 153 -12.21 -18.11 -8.87
CA THR A 153 -12.70 -19.00 -7.80
C THR A 153 -12.54 -20.47 -8.18
N GLU A 154 -12.86 -20.84 -9.42
CA GLU A 154 -12.68 -22.20 -9.94
C GLU A 154 -11.19 -22.59 -9.99
N ALA A 155 -10.33 -21.67 -10.46
CA ALA A 155 -8.88 -21.88 -10.48
C ALA A 155 -8.31 -22.05 -9.06
N LEU A 156 -8.78 -21.28 -8.07
CA LEU A 156 -8.34 -21.42 -6.69
C LEU A 156 -8.85 -22.71 -6.05
N ALA A 157 -10.11 -23.08 -6.30
CA ALA A 157 -10.67 -24.33 -5.79
C ALA A 157 -9.92 -25.56 -6.34
N SER A 158 -9.58 -25.55 -7.63
CA SER A 158 -8.79 -26.63 -8.25
C SER A 158 -7.35 -26.70 -7.74
N SER A 159 -6.78 -25.58 -7.27
CA SER A 159 -5.45 -25.54 -6.64
C SER A 159 -5.42 -26.05 -5.19
N GLY A 160 -6.57 -26.36 -4.59
CA GLY A 160 -6.66 -26.86 -3.22
C GLY A 160 -6.41 -25.80 -2.14
N ALA A 161 -6.54 -24.52 -2.49
CA ALA A 161 -6.31 -23.38 -1.60
C ALA A 161 -7.22 -23.38 -0.37
N GLY A 162 -8.50 -23.73 -0.53
CA GLY A 162 -9.45 -23.89 0.56
C GLY A 162 -9.91 -22.58 1.22
N GLY A 163 -11.08 -22.65 1.88
CA GLY A 163 -11.52 -21.62 2.83
C GLY A 163 -12.01 -20.33 2.18
N THR A 164 -11.48 -19.18 2.60
CA THR A 164 -11.92 -17.85 2.11
C THR A 164 -11.50 -17.56 0.67
N TRP A 165 -10.57 -18.36 0.13
CA TRP A 165 -10.07 -18.19 -1.24
C TRP A 165 -11.12 -18.69 -2.24
N ASP A 166 -11.87 -19.73 -1.87
CA ASP A 166 -12.94 -20.33 -2.67
C ASP A 166 -14.25 -19.51 -2.64
N SER A 167 -14.43 -18.60 -1.66
CA SER A 167 -15.67 -17.80 -1.55
C SER A 167 -15.55 -16.40 -2.13
N HIS A 168 -14.33 -15.86 -2.20
CA HIS A 168 -14.07 -14.48 -2.61
C HIS A 168 -13.08 -14.35 -3.77
N GLY A 169 -12.55 -15.47 -4.26
CA GLY A 169 -11.60 -15.52 -5.36
C GLY A 169 -10.27 -14.82 -5.07
N ARG A 170 -9.91 -14.60 -3.80
CA ARG A 170 -8.68 -13.87 -3.39
C ARG A 170 -8.16 -14.35 -2.04
N THR A 171 -6.87 -14.11 -1.77
CA THR A 171 -6.23 -14.57 -0.53
C THR A 171 -6.79 -13.85 0.70
N CYS A 172 -6.94 -12.54 0.60
CA CYS A 172 -7.53 -11.68 1.63
C CYS A 172 -7.98 -10.34 1.03
N CYS A 173 -8.63 -9.49 1.82
CA CYS A 173 -8.89 -8.09 1.43
C CYS A 173 -7.67 -7.24 1.86
N PRO A 174 -6.83 -6.76 0.92
CA PRO A 174 -5.60 -6.08 1.26
C PRO A 174 -5.85 -4.75 1.97
N ARG A 175 -4.94 -4.37 2.86
CA ARG A 175 -4.91 -3.04 3.49
C ARG A 175 -4.13 -2.08 2.61
N LEU A 176 -4.75 -0.98 2.19
CA LEU A 176 -4.08 0.03 1.35
C LEU A 176 -3.45 1.12 2.22
N LEU A 177 -2.16 1.38 2.00
CA LEU A 177 -1.39 2.47 2.59
C LEU A 177 -1.00 3.46 1.50
N PHE A 178 -0.95 4.75 1.84
CA PHE A 178 -0.53 5.81 0.93
C PHE A 178 0.84 6.32 1.33
N HIS A 179 1.75 6.35 0.37
CA HIS A 179 3.10 6.86 0.52
C HIS A 179 3.31 8.04 -0.42
N PHE A 180 3.63 9.20 0.13
CA PHE A 180 3.94 10.41 -0.62
C PHE A 180 5.42 10.73 -0.50
N HIS A 181 6.13 10.75 -1.61
CA HIS A 181 7.59 10.86 -1.60
C HIS A 181 8.10 12.26 -1.21
N ARG A 182 7.32 13.32 -1.45
CA ARG A 182 7.77 14.69 -1.16
C ARG A 182 6.79 15.45 -0.29
N ALA A 183 7.23 15.80 0.92
CA ALA A 183 6.53 16.80 1.72
C ALA A 183 6.63 18.21 1.11
N PRO A 184 5.60 19.06 1.25
CA PRO A 184 5.67 20.47 0.89
C PRO A 184 6.86 21.16 1.56
N ARG A 185 7.61 21.97 0.80
CA ARG A 185 8.90 22.55 1.24
C ARG A 185 8.83 23.28 2.59
N GLN A 186 7.71 23.94 2.87
CA GLN A 186 7.47 24.71 4.10
C GLN A 186 7.30 23.81 5.34
N LEU A 187 6.87 22.56 5.14
CA LEU A 187 6.53 21.61 6.21
C LEU A 187 7.67 20.62 6.50
N ARG A 188 8.64 20.47 5.60
CA ARG A 188 9.82 19.57 5.75
C ARG A 188 10.59 19.81 7.06
N ARG A 189 10.67 21.05 7.52
CA ARG A 189 11.42 21.43 8.73
C ARG A 189 10.62 21.33 10.04
N ASN A 190 9.32 21.02 9.97
CA ASN A 190 8.46 20.96 11.15
C ASN A 190 7.70 19.61 11.23
N PRO A 191 8.22 18.63 12.01
CA PRO A 191 7.63 17.30 12.07
C PRO A 191 6.21 17.29 12.67
N ALA A 192 5.91 18.22 13.59
CA ALA A 192 4.57 18.34 14.15
C ALA A 192 3.55 18.92 13.15
N ALA A 193 4.01 19.75 12.21
CA ALA A 193 3.17 20.23 11.13
C ALA A 193 2.96 19.16 10.04
N LEU A 194 3.99 18.34 9.78
CA LEU A 194 3.89 17.19 8.88
C LEU A 194 2.87 16.16 9.39
N LYS A 195 2.92 15.80 10.68
CA LYS A 195 1.94 14.87 11.27
C LYS A 195 0.49 15.39 11.18
N ARG A 196 0.30 16.70 11.35
CA ARG A 196 -1.02 17.32 11.14
C ARG A 196 -1.48 17.26 9.69
N LEU A 197 -0.54 17.38 8.74
CA LEU A 197 -0.84 17.19 7.31
C LEU A 197 -1.21 15.73 7.03
N GLU A 198 -0.44 14.76 7.54
CA GLU A 198 -0.75 13.32 7.40
C GLU A 198 -2.18 13.02 7.85
N HIS A 199 -2.55 13.41 9.08
CA HIS A 199 -3.91 13.21 9.59
C HIS A 199 -4.97 13.94 8.75
N SER A 200 -4.67 15.15 8.27
CA SER A 200 -5.62 15.88 7.41
C SER A 200 -5.81 15.19 6.06
N VAL A 201 -4.76 14.59 5.51
CA VAL A 201 -4.81 13.83 4.25
C VAL A 201 -5.50 12.49 4.47
N GLU A 202 -5.33 11.83 5.62
CA GLU A 202 -6.06 10.62 6.00
C GLU A 202 -7.58 10.87 6.00
N ASP A 203 -8.02 11.91 6.68
CA ASP A 203 -9.44 12.28 6.74
C ASP A 203 -10.01 12.57 5.34
N GLN A 204 -9.25 13.31 4.52
CA GLN A 204 -9.63 13.62 3.15
C GLN A 204 -9.72 12.37 2.28
N LEU A 205 -8.73 11.48 2.33
CA LEU A 205 -8.71 10.23 1.57
C LEU A 205 -9.86 9.32 2.00
N TYR A 206 -10.09 9.17 3.29
CA TYR A 206 -11.21 8.40 3.80
C TYR A 206 -12.54 8.94 3.27
N PHE A 207 -12.74 10.26 3.30
CA PHE A 207 -13.96 10.90 2.78
C PHE A 207 -14.11 10.72 1.27
N ILE A 208 -13.04 10.96 0.50
CA ILE A 208 -13.04 10.83 -0.96
C ILE A 208 -13.36 9.39 -1.37
N LEU A 209 -12.68 8.41 -0.79
CA LEU A 209 -12.85 6.98 -1.11
C LEU A 209 -14.26 6.49 -0.73
N ARG A 210 -14.81 6.95 0.40
CA ARG A 210 -16.18 6.61 0.83
C ARG A 210 -17.22 7.27 -0.07
N LYS A 211 -17.03 8.54 -0.44
CA LYS A 211 -17.91 9.27 -1.37
C LYS A 211 -17.87 8.66 -2.78
N ALA A 212 -16.70 8.20 -3.23
CA ALA A 212 -16.51 7.50 -4.49
C ALA A 212 -17.04 6.05 -4.48
N ARG A 213 -17.50 5.54 -3.33
CA ARG A 213 -17.96 4.16 -3.09
C ARG A 213 -16.92 3.07 -3.36
N ILE A 214 -15.64 3.39 -3.22
CA ILE A 214 -14.54 2.43 -3.39
C ILE A 214 -14.39 1.58 -2.12
N ILE A 215 -14.43 2.24 -0.96
CA ILE A 215 -14.46 1.58 0.34
C ILE A 215 -15.90 1.50 0.84
N THR A 216 -16.29 0.32 1.30
CA THR A 216 -17.61 0.06 1.89
C THR A 216 -17.47 -0.54 3.29
N ASN A 217 -18.60 -0.72 3.97
CA ASN A 217 -18.60 -1.37 5.28
C ASN A 217 -18.30 -2.88 5.20
N VAL A 218 -18.36 -3.48 3.99
CA VAL A 218 -18.16 -4.91 3.78
C VAL A 218 -16.86 -5.13 3.01
N CYS A 219 -15.80 -5.53 3.71
CA CYS A 219 -14.48 -5.73 3.11
C CYS A 219 -14.50 -6.77 1.98
N ALA A 220 -15.33 -7.81 2.08
CA ALA A 220 -15.45 -8.86 1.06
C ALA A 220 -15.84 -8.33 -0.33
N LYS A 221 -16.63 -7.25 -0.38
CA LYS A 221 -17.09 -6.62 -1.62
C LYS A 221 -16.26 -5.43 -2.06
N SER A 222 -15.33 -4.95 -1.22
CA SER A 222 -14.43 -3.85 -1.56
C SER A 222 -13.09 -4.37 -2.07
N LEU A 223 -12.49 -3.61 -2.99
CA LEU A 223 -11.17 -3.90 -3.56
C LEU A 223 -10.08 -3.98 -2.46
N PHE A 224 -10.11 -3.04 -1.52
CA PHE A 224 -9.20 -2.95 -0.39
C PHE A 224 -9.89 -2.39 0.85
N ALA A 225 -9.23 -2.53 2.00
CA ALA A 225 -9.65 -1.96 3.28
C ALA A 225 -8.67 -0.87 3.75
N ILE A 226 -9.17 0.07 4.56
CA ILE A 226 -8.34 1.07 5.25
C ILE A 226 -8.17 0.64 6.71
N PRO A 227 -6.95 0.65 7.28
CA PRO A 227 -6.72 0.44 8.71
C PRO A 227 -7.51 1.46 9.55
N LYS A 228 -8.30 1.01 10.54
CA LYS A 228 -9.19 1.90 11.31
C LYS A 228 -8.51 2.62 12.48
N ASN A 229 -7.49 2.01 13.08
CA ASN A 229 -6.83 2.49 14.30
C ASN A 229 -5.32 2.71 14.09
N GLU A 230 -4.87 2.70 12.84
CA GLU A 230 -3.46 2.80 12.46
C GLU A 230 -3.31 3.90 11.41
N GLU A 231 -2.19 4.63 11.48
CA GLU A 231 -1.82 5.63 10.46
C GLU A 231 -1.67 4.92 9.11
N PHE A 232 -2.31 5.44 8.06
CA PHE A 232 -2.32 4.83 6.72
C PHE A 232 -1.86 5.79 5.61
N VAL A 233 -1.52 7.03 5.95
CA VAL A 233 -0.87 7.99 5.06
C VAL A 233 0.49 8.35 5.62
N TYR A 234 1.48 8.40 4.74
CA TYR A 234 2.82 8.80 5.09
C TYR A 234 3.39 9.78 4.07
N ILE A 235 4.12 10.77 4.56
CA ILE A 235 4.80 11.75 3.71
C ILE A 235 6.28 11.81 4.08
N ASN A 236 7.15 11.46 3.13
CA ASN A 236 8.61 11.60 3.28
C ASN A 236 8.99 13.08 3.45
N ALA A 237 9.68 13.40 4.53
CA ALA A 237 10.36 14.67 4.71
C ALA A 237 11.80 14.52 4.18
N ASP A 238 12.07 15.06 2.99
CA ASP A 238 13.44 15.10 2.46
C ASP A 238 14.41 15.78 3.44
N ASP A 239 15.56 15.11 3.58
CA ASP A 239 16.90 15.55 3.97
C ASP A 239 17.38 15.42 5.43
N ALA A 240 18.41 14.58 5.55
CA ALA A 240 19.57 14.66 6.46
C ALA A 240 19.34 14.52 7.98
N ALA A 241 18.10 14.56 8.49
CA ALA A 241 17.82 14.28 9.89
C ALA A 241 17.30 12.84 10.03
N GLY A 242 18.12 11.95 10.58
CA GLY A 242 17.82 10.54 10.85
C GLY A 242 16.69 10.27 11.86
N ARG A 243 15.50 10.86 11.66
CA ARG A 243 14.25 10.63 12.39
C ARG A 243 12.99 10.81 11.51
N ALA A 244 13.08 10.59 10.21
CA ALA A 244 11.86 10.34 9.43
C ALA A 244 11.30 8.99 9.89
N ARG A 245 10.04 8.95 10.37
CA ARG A 245 9.37 7.69 10.70
C ARG A 245 9.35 6.85 9.44
N ASP A 246 10.13 5.78 9.37
CA ASP A 246 10.28 5.03 8.13
C ASP A 246 8.96 4.32 7.80
N VAL A 247 8.52 4.33 6.54
CA VAL A 247 7.41 3.49 6.03
C VAL A 247 7.64 2.03 6.44
N ALA A 248 8.92 1.62 6.50
CA ALA A 248 9.31 0.31 7.00
C ALA A 248 8.81 0.04 8.43
N SER A 249 8.86 1.02 9.35
CA SER A 249 8.44 0.84 10.75
C SER A 249 6.93 0.56 10.90
N LEU A 250 6.09 1.23 10.10
CA LEU A 250 4.64 0.98 10.07
C LEU A 250 4.31 -0.34 9.37
N LEU A 251 4.98 -0.62 8.26
CA LEU A 251 4.87 -1.91 7.59
C LEU A 251 5.23 -3.05 8.56
N GLN A 252 6.30 -2.92 9.34
CA GLN A 252 6.65 -3.92 10.36
C GLN A 252 5.54 -4.09 11.41
N GLY A 253 4.87 -3.01 11.83
CA GLY A 253 3.70 -3.09 12.71
C GLY A 253 2.54 -3.89 12.10
N LEU A 254 2.18 -3.58 10.85
CA LEU A 254 1.13 -4.30 10.11
C LEU A 254 1.50 -5.76 9.82
N ILE A 255 2.75 -6.01 9.47
CA ILE A 255 3.31 -7.35 9.23
C ILE A 255 3.25 -8.18 10.51
N HIS A 256 3.53 -7.59 11.67
CA HIS A 256 3.41 -8.25 12.96
C HIS A 256 1.96 -8.66 13.26
N LEU A 257 0.99 -7.79 12.95
CA LEU A 257 -0.45 -8.11 13.07
C LEU A 257 -0.86 -9.23 12.11
N CYS A 258 -0.33 -9.26 10.89
CA CYS A 258 -0.57 -10.34 9.93
C CYS A 258 0.11 -11.66 10.34
N SER A 259 1.24 -11.60 11.05
CA SER A 259 2.01 -12.77 11.51
C SER A 259 1.37 -13.47 12.71
N GLY A 260 0.41 -12.83 13.38
CA GLY A 260 -0.34 -13.38 14.50
C GLY A 260 0.46 -13.51 15.80
N VAL A 261 1.53 -12.75 15.96
CA VAL A 261 2.28 -12.69 17.23
C VAL A 261 1.49 -11.76 18.17
N PRO A 262 1.11 -12.20 19.39
CA PRO A 262 0.38 -11.36 20.33
C PRO A 262 1.20 -10.12 20.68
N GLN A 263 0.59 -8.94 20.62
CA GLN A 263 1.18 -7.75 21.23
C GLN A 263 1.30 -7.99 22.75
N GLU A 264 2.53 -7.98 23.28
CA GLU A 264 2.69 -7.54 24.66
C GLU A 264 2.30 -6.06 24.70
N PRO A 265 1.41 -5.65 25.61
CA PRO A 265 1.02 -4.25 25.71
C PRO A 265 2.27 -3.40 25.98
N PRO A 266 2.38 -2.20 25.38
CA PRO A 266 3.51 -1.31 25.64
C PRO A 266 3.59 -1.07 27.16
N CYS A 267 4.69 -1.51 27.76
CA CYS A 267 4.98 -1.24 29.15
C CYS A 267 5.12 0.27 29.31
N ASP A 268 4.12 0.92 29.91
CA ASP A 268 4.12 2.32 30.33
C ASP A 268 5.30 2.60 31.27
N ARG A 269 6.48 2.80 30.71
CA ARG A 269 7.60 3.46 31.39
C ARG A 269 7.60 4.90 30.92
N LEU A 270 6.75 5.72 31.56
CA LEU A 270 6.99 7.13 31.92
C LEU A 270 5.70 7.80 32.45
N GLN A 271 5.09 7.24 33.50
CA GLN A 271 4.21 8.03 34.39
C GLN A 271 4.48 7.64 35.85
N ASN A 272 5.64 8.05 36.36
CA ASN A 272 5.89 8.02 37.80
C ASN A 272 6.76 9.23 38.16
N LYS A 273 6.18 10.43 38.11
CA LYS A 273 6.78 11.63 38.72
C LYS A 273 5.83 12.82 38.93
N THR A 274 4.54 12.62 39.22
CA THR A 274 3.68 13.73 39.73
C THR A 274 2.39 13.23 40.40
N CYS A 275 2.48 12.28 41.33
CA CYS A 275 1.36 11.96 42.22
C CYS A 275 1.86 11.49 43.60
N LYS A 276 2.63 12.34 44.29
CA LYS A 276 2.98 12.18 45.71
C LYS A 276 2.83 13.50 46.48
N ILE A 277 1.71 14.21 46.27
CA ILE A 277 1.28 15.31 47.16
C ILE A 277 -0.26 15.34 47.21
N ALA A 278 -0.92 14.23 47.59
CA ALA A 278 -2.38 14.25 47.82
C ALA A 278 -2.91 13.13 48.74
N ALA A 279 -2.05 12.46 49.52
CA ALA A 279 -2.46 11.30 50.33
C ALA A 279 -2.04 11.41 51.80
N ASN A 280 -2.04 12.62 52.38
CA ASN A 280 -1.78 12.79 53.81
C ASN A 280 -2.62 13.90 54.47
N LYS A 281 -3.92 13.93 54.17
CA LYS A 281 -4.89 14.81 54.85
C LYS A 281 -6.29 14.18 54.88
N LYS A 282 -6.44 13.07 55.60
CA LYS A 282 -7.73 12.51 56.04
C LYS A 282 -7.54 11.48 57.15
N LYS A 283 -7.11 11.97 58.32
CA LYS A 283 -7.31 11.37 59.65
C LYS A 283 -7.64 12.54 60.60
N ASN A 284 -8.63 12.34 61.48
CA ASN A 284 -9.48 13.33 62.18
C ASN A 284 -10.67 13.75 61.31
N VAL A 285 -11.91 13.32 61.56
CA VAL A 285 -12.67 13.52 62.81
C VAL A 285 -13.56 12.31 63.13
N ARG A 286 -13.68 12.04 64.44
CA ARG A 286 -14.45 11.00 65.10
C ARG A 286 -15.98 11.25 65.09
N SER A 287 -16.71 10.15 64.99
CA SER A 287 -17.98 9.81 65.66
C SER A 287 -18.84 10.93 66.27
N VAL A 288 -20.06 11.09 65.76
CA VAL A 288 -21.27 11.25 66.60
C VAL A 288 -22.41 10.52 65.88
N GLY A 289 -22.94 9.47 66.51
CA GLY A 289 -24.15 8.80 66.08
C GLY A 289 -25.37 9.60 66.53
N PHE A 290 -26.47 9.49 65.79
CA PHE A 290 -27.79 9.80 66.31
C PHE A 290 -28.78 8.76 65.85
N MET A 291 -29.48 8.24 66.85
CA MET A 291 -30.56 7.28 66.80
C MET A 291 -31.83 8.09 67.11
N LYS A 292 -32.90 7.78 66.37
CA LYS A 292 -34.24 8.42 66.30
C LYS A 292 -34.37 9.54 65.28
#